data_AF-A0A2S9SN12-F1
#
_entry.id   AF-A0A2S9SN12-F1
#
_cell.length_a   1.000
_cell.length_b   1.000
_cell.length_c   1.000
_cell.angle_alpha   90.00
_cell.angle_beta   90.00
_cell.angle_gamma   90.00
#
_symmetry.space_group_name_H-M   'P 1'
#
loop_
_entity.id
_entity.type
_entity.pdbx_description
1 polymer ?
#
loop_
_entity_poly.entity_id
_entity_poly.type
_entity_poly.pdbx_seq_one_letter_code
_entity_poly.pdbx_strand_id
1 'polypeptide(L)'
;MIKNINKANELIKQTEKEALEIIKKREFIKSKIVDNSIAIDFIIDCLTKKKYDDLTYSERLFVNDIFENATKEDLEVLKNIYFIDMKDIKEIFLTSPYSDDKIFLEILKEYKCK
;
A
#
# COMPACT_ATOMS: atom_id res chain seq x y z
N MET A 1 -34.47 -6.89 11.91
CA MET A 1 -33.72 -7.87 11.11
C MET A 1 -33.60 -7.45 9.64
N ILE A 2 -34.69 -7.30 8.88
CA ILE A 2 -34.66 -7.01 7.42
C ILE A 2 -33.92 -5.70 7.08
N LYS A 3 -34.12 -4.62 7.85
CA LYS A 3 -33.41 -3.34 7.66
C LYS A 3 -31.88 -3.45 7.76
N ASN A 4 -31.38 -4.30 8.66
CA ASN A 4 -29.94 -4.48 8.87
C ASN A 4 -29.33 -5.31 7.73
N ILE A 5 -30.07 -6.29 7.20
CA ILE A 5 -29.67 -7.11 6.05
C ILE A 5 -29.57 -6.23 4.80
N ASN A 6 -30.56 -5.36 4.55
CA ASN A 6 -30.53 -4.45 3.40
C ASN A 6 -29.35 -3.48 3.45
N LYS A 7 -29.07 -2.90 4.63
CA LYS A 7 -27.93 -2.01 4.83
C LYS A 7 -26.58 -2.72 4.63
N ALA A 8 -26.46 -3.97 5.07
CA ALA A 8 -25.27 -4.78 4.83
C ALA A 8 -25.07 -5.07 3.34
N ASN A 9 -26.14 -5.39 2.61
CA ASN A 9 -26.07 -5.64 1.16
C ASN A 9 -25.68 -4.38 0.35
N GLU A 10 -26.12 -3.19 0.77
CA GLU A 10 -25.69 -1.94 0.14
C GLU A 10 -24.19 -1.68 0.37
N LEU A 11 -23.69 -1.92 1.57
CA LEU A 11 -22.27 -1.80 1.89
C LEU A 11 -21.43 -2.78 1.06
N ILE A 12 -21.86 -4.04 0.94
CA ILE A 12 -21.18 -5.05 0.11
C ILE A 12 -21.08 -4.58 -1.34
N LYS A 13 -22.20 -4.13 -1.94
CA LYS A 13 -22.21 -3.63 -3.32
C LYS A 13 -21.28 -2.42 -3.51
N GLN A 14 -21.21 -1.56 -2.50
CA GLN A 14 -20.33 -0.39 -2.55
C GLN A 14 -18.86 -0.81 -2.51
N THR A 15 -18.50 -1.74 -1.61
CA THR A 15 -17.15 -2.30 -1.55
C THR A 15 -16.77 -3.05 -2.84
N GLU A 16 -17.68 -3.82 -3.43
CA GLU A 16 -17.46 -4.49 -4.72
C GLU A 16 -17.17 -3.49 -5.85
N LYS A 17 -17.92 -2.38 -5.87
CA LYS A 17 -17.71 -1.30 -6.86
C LYS A 17 -16.36 -0.63 -6.68
N GLU A 18 -16.00 -0.30 -5.44
CA GLU A 18 -14.71 0.30 -5.10
C GLU A 18 -13.54 -0.62 -5.49
N ALA A 19 -13.64 -1.91 -5.19
CA ALA A 19 -12.65 -2.91 -5.60
C ALA A 19 -12.51 -3.00 -7.13
N LEU A 20 -13.62 -2.95 -7.86
CA LEU A 20 -13.61 -2.99 -9.33
C LEU A 20 -12.96 -1.74 -9.94
N GLU A 21 -13.20 -0.57 -9.35
CA GLU A 21 -12.54 0.68 -9.76
C GLU A 21 -11.03 0.64 -9.51
N ILE A 22 -10.59 0.05 -8.38
CA ILE A 22 -9.18 -0.14 -8.07
C ILE A 22 -8.50 -1.07 -9.10
N ILE A 23 -9.14 -2.20 -9.43
CA ILE A 23 -8.61 -3.14 -10.43
C ILE A 23 -8.43 -2.44 -11.79
N LYS A 24 -9.43 -1.70 -12.26
CA LYS A 24 -9.36 -0.97 -13.55
C LYS A 24 -8.25 0.09 -13.55
N LYS A 25 -8.08 0.82 -12.45
CA LYS A 25 -6.99 1.80 -12.30
C LYS A 25 -5.62 1.12 -12.38
N ARG A 26 -5.47 -0.06 -11.77
CA ARG A 26 -4.23 -0.85 -11.83
C ARG A 26 -3.93 -1.34 -13.24
N GLU A 27 -4.91 -1.90 -13.94
CA GLU A 27 -4.74 -2.32 -15.35
C GLU A 27 -4.35 -1.15 -16.25
N PHE A 28 -4.98 0.01 -16.06
CA PHE A 28 -4.64 1.22 -16.79
C PHE A 28 -3.18 1.63 -16.55
N ILE A 29 -2.68 1.63 -15.31
CA ILE A 29 -1.26 1.92 -15.05
C ILE A 29 -0.35 0.89 -15.67
N LYS A 30 -0.63 -0.41 -15.52
CA LYS A 30 0.17 -1.48 -16.14
C LYS A 30 0.28 -1.29 -17.65
N SER A 31 -0.78 -0.81 -18.30
CA SER A 31 -0.76 -0.49 -19.74
C SER A 31 0.09 0.74 -20.11
N LYS A 32 0.43 1.60 -19.13
CA LYS A 32 1.20 2.83 -19.32
C LYS A 32 2.66 2.71 -18.90
N ILE A 33 2.97 1.76 -18.02
CA ILE A 33 4.34 1.49 -17.59
C ILE A 33 4.89 0.36 -18.46
N VAL A 34 5.48 0.75 -19.59
CA VAL A 34 6.32 -0.12 -20.42
C VAL A 34 7.72 -0.05 -19.81
N ASP A 35 8.22 -1.18 -19.29
CA ASP A 35 9.58 -1.37 -18.74
C ASP A 35 9.93 -0.68 -17.40
N ASN A 36 9.47 -1.22 -16.27
CA ASN A 36 10.19 -1.06 -14.99
C ASN A 36 10.59 -2.45 -14.45
N SER A 37 11.87 -2.62 -14.11
CA SER A 37 12.55 -3.91 -13.84
C SER A 37 12.09 -4.65 -12.57
N ILE A 38 11.18 -4.06 -11.80
CA ILE A 38 10.48 -4.69 -10.68
C ILE A 38 9.02 -4.83 -11.10
N ALA A 39 8.50 -6.07 -11.06
CA ALA A 39 7.11 -6.32 -11.39
C ALA A 39 6.21 -5.47 -10.49
N ILE A 40 5.33 -4.65 -11.08
CA ILE A 40 4.34 -3.85 -10.34
C ILE A 40 3.58 -4.72 -9.32
N ASP A 41 3.30 -5.96 -9.70
CA ASP A 41 2.66 -6.96 -8.84
C ASP A 41 3.47 -7.29 -7.58
N PHE A 42 4.80 -7.32 -7.66
CA PHE A 42 5.66 -7.51 -6.50
C PHE A 42 5.54 -6.34 -5.50
N ILE A 43 5.57 -5.10 -5.98
CA ILE A 43 5.46 -3.92 -5.11
C ILE A 43 4.11 -3.89 -4.41
N ILE A 44 3.03 -4.15 -5.15
CA ILE A 44 1.67 -4.16 -4.60
C ILE A 44 1.50 -5.32 -3.62
N ASP A 45 1.88 -6.54 -4.00
CA ASP A 45 1.73 -7.72 -3.12
C ASP A 45 2.59 -7.60 -1.86
N CYS A 46 3.76 -6.97 -1.96
CA CYS A 46 4.62 -6.70 -0.81
C CYS A 46 3.97 -5.69 0.13
N LEU A 47 3.62 -4.51 -0.39
CA LEU A 47 3.15 -3.39 0.45
C LEU A 47 1.71 -3.53 0.92
N THR A 48 0.94 -4.50 0.41
CA THR A 48 -0.41 -4.81 0.92
C THR A 48 -0.42 -5.86 2.02
N LYS A 49 0.71 -6.55 2.28
CA LYS A 49 0.85 -7.43 3.44
C LYS A 49 1.01 -6.57 4.67
N LYS A 50 0.07 -6.62 5.60
CA LYS A 50 0.00 -5.68 6.74
C LYS A 50 1.06 -5.89 7.81
N LYS A 51 1.76 -7.02 7.79
CA LYS A 51 2.75 -7.39 8.80
C LYS A 51 4.08 -7.72 8.15
N TYR A 52 5.15 -7.20 8.74
CA TYR A 52 6.51 -7.49 8.30
C TYR A 52 6.83 -9.00 8.31
N ASP A 53 6.28 -9.74 9.27
CA ASP A 53 6.52 -11.19 9.37
C ASP A 53 5.90 -11.98 8.22
N ASP A 54 4.86 -11.45 7.57
CA ASP A 54 4.21 -12.09 6.42
C ASP A 54 5.01 -11.92 5.12
N LEU A 55 6.05 -11.08 5.14
CA LEU A 55 6.92 -10.83 3.99
C LEU A 55 7.92 -11.96 3.76
N THR A 56 8.10 -12.35 2.50
CA THR A 56 9.20 -13.19 2.03
C THR A 56 10.54 -12.47 2.17
N TYR A 57 11.65 -13.20 2.02
CA TYR A 57 13.00 -12.62 2.12
C TYR A 57 13.21 -11.44 1.15
N SER A 58 12.83 -11.60 -0.12
CA SER A 58 12.99 -10.54 -1.13
C SER A 58 12.11 -9.32 -0.83
N GLU A 59 10.90 -9.54 -0.33
CA GLU A 59 10.00 -8.46 0.08
C GLU A 59 10.54 -7.69 1.29
N ARG A 60 11.14 -8.37 2.26
CA ARG A 60 11.84 -7.75 3.40
C ARG A 60 12.98 -6.86 2.93
N LEU A 61 13.80 -7.32 1.99
CA LEU A 61 14.88 -6.50 1.42
C LEU A 61 14.33 -5.21 0.79
N PHE A 62 13.23 -5.31 0.05
CA PHE A 62 12.60 -4.17 -0.58
C PHE A 62 12.04 -3.16 0.44
N VAL A 63 11.28 -3.62 1.45
CA VAL A 63 10.71 -2.67 2.43
C VAL A 63 11.78 -2.09 3.36
N ASN A 64 12.84 -2.83 3.67
CA ASN A 64 13.94 -2.31 4.47
C ASN A 64 14.66 -1.19 3.72
N ASP A 65 14.89 -1.34 2.42
CA ASP A 65 15.44 -0.27 1.58
C ASP A 65 14.54 0.97 1.58
N ILE A 66 13.21 0.79 1.55
CA ILE A 66 12.27 1.91 1.72
C ILE A 66 12.47 2.58 3.09
N PHE A 67 12.53 1.82 4.17
CA PHE A 67 12.63 2.38 5.53
C PHE A 67 13.96 3.10 5.77
N GLU A 68 15.05 2.58 5.19
CA GLU A 68 16.40 3.15 5.36
C GLU A 68 16.64 4.35 4.43
N ASN A 69 16.16 4.28 3.19
CA ASN A 69 16.64 5.15 2.11
C ASN A 69 15.54 5.95 1.41
N ALA A 70 14.25 5.62 1.58
CA ALA A 70 13.21 6.31 0.82
C ALA A 70 13.08 7.78 1.24
N THR A 71 12.95 8.62 0.22
CA THR A 71 12.60 10.02 0.36
C THR A 71 11.08 10.21 0.30
N LYS A 72 10.63 11.44 0.56
CA LYS A 72 9.22 11.83 0.37
C LYS A 72 8.75 11.66 -1.08
N GLU A 73 9.63 11.93 -2.04
CA GLU A 73 9.33 11.82 -3.45
C GLU A 73 9.08 10.35 -3.83
N ASP A 74 9.86 9.42 -3.27
CA ASP A 74 9.67 7.98 -3.45
C ASP A 74 8.32 7.51 -2.88
N LEU A 75 7.94 7.99 -1.70
CA LEU A 75 6.63 7.67 -1.10
C LEU A 75 5.47 8.27 -1.91
N GLU A 76 5.60 9.47 -2.47
CA GLU A 76 4.60 10.03 -3.38
C GLU A 76 4.49 9.24 -4.69
N VAL A 77 5.59 8.67 -5.19
CA VAL A 77 5.55 7.72 -6.31
C VAL A 77 4.77 6.47 -5.94
N LEU A 78 5.05 5.84 -4.78
CA LEU A 78 4.31 4.67 -4.31
C LEU A 78 2.81 4.95 -4.15
N LYS A 79 2.46 6.14 -3.64
CA LYS A 79 1.09 6.58 -3.47
C LYS A 79 0.37 6.86 -4.80
N ASN A 80 0.97 7.65 -5.68
CA ASN A 80 0.29 8.18 -6.86
C ASN A 80 0.40 7.28 -8.09
N ILE A 81 1.54 6.60 -8.24
CA ILE A 81 1.80 5.73 -9.39
C ILE A 81 1.38 4.30 -9.08
N TYR A 82 1.71 3.80 -7.88
CA TYR A 82 1.42 2.41 -7.51
C TYR A 82 0.14 2.26 -6.68
N PHE A 83 -0.55 3.36 -6.36
CA PHE A 83 -1.79 3.40 -5.57
C PHE A 83 -1.68 2.66 -4.22
N ILE A 84 -0.52 2.75 -3.57
CA ILE A 84 -0.30 2.20 -2.24
C ILE A 84 -0.83 3.17 -1.20
N ASP A 85 -1.63 2.67 -0.25
CA ASP A 85 -2.04 3.48 0.89
C ASP A 85 -0.85 3.66 1.84
N MET A 86 -0.59 4.91 2.23
CA MET A 86 0.45 5.20 3.24
C MET A 86 0.16 4.51 4.58
N LYS A 87 -1.10 4.19 4.85
CA LYS A 87 -1.48 3.36 5.99
C LYS A 87 -0.90 1.96 5.89
N ASP A 88 -0.86 1.35 4.71
CA ASP A 88 -0.32 -0.01 4.54
C ASP A 88 1.19 -0.02 4.76
N ILE A 89 1.91 0.97 4.20
CA ILE A 89 3.36 1.16 4.46
C ILE A 89 3.61 1.35 5.96
N LYS A 90 2.77 2.14 6.62
CA LYS A 90 2.86 2.37 8.07
C LYS A 90 2.59 1.10 8.88
N GLU A 91 1.62 0.27 8.50
CA GLU A 91 1.31 -0.99 9.20
C GLU A 91 2.50 -1.96 9.13
N ILE A 92 3.14 -2.08 7.96
CA ILE A 92 4.37 -2.87 7.80
C ILE A 92 5.49 -2.30 8.66
N PHE A 93 5.73 -0.99 8.58
CA PHE A 93 6.79 -0.32 9.32
C PHE A 93 6.65 -0.51 10.84
N LEU A 94 5.44 -0.37 11.38
CA LEU A 94 5.19 -0.51 12.83
C LEU A 94 5.36 -1.95 13.33
N THR A 95 5.34 -2.93 12.44
CA THR A 95 5.55 -4.35 12.77
C THR A 95 6.95 -4.83 12.40
N SER A 96 7.79 -3.96 11.84
CA SER A 96 9.15 -4.29 11.42
C SER A 96 10.16 -3.98 12.54
N PRO A 97 11.40 -4.51 12.44
CA PRO A 97 12.51 -4.10 13.30
C PRO A 97 12.88 -2.62 13.22
N TYR A 98 12.35 -1.89 12.23
CA TYR A 98 12.61 -0.47 11.99
C TYR A 98 11.59 0.44 12.67
N SER A 99 10.64 -0.09 13.45
CA SER A 99 9.52 0.68 14.03
C SER A 99 9.92 1.95 14.78
N ASP A 100 11.16 2.01 15.26
CA ASP A 100 11.72 3.12 16.04
C ASP A 100 12.59 4.08 15.20
N ASP A 101 12.65 3.89 13.88
CA ASP A 101 13.40 4.77 12.97
C ASP A 101 12.78 6.18 12.95
N LYS A 102 13.53 7.14 13.50
CA LYS A 102 13.06 8.51 13.69
C LYS A 102 12.90 9.26 12.38
N ILE A 103 13.74 8.98 11.37
CA ILE A 103 13.72 9.67 10.08
C ILE A 103 12.47 9.23 9.32
N PHE A 104 12.26 7.93 9.21
CA PHE A 104 11.10 7.41 8.49
C PHE A 104 9.78 7.76 9.21
N LEU A 105 9.76 7.73 10.55
CA LEU A 105 8.61 8.21 11.33
C LEU A 105 8.28 9.69 11.08
N GLU A 106 9.29 10.53 10.89
CA GLU A 106 9.09 11.95 10.59
C GLU A 106 8.46 12.14 9.20
N ILE A 107 8.99 11.43 8.20
CA ILE A 107 8.40 11.39 6.85
C ILE A 107 6.93 10.94 6.94
N LEU A 108 6.64 9.82 7.61
CA LEU A 108 5.26 9.30 7.75
C LEU A 108 4.29 10.24 8.48
N LYS A 109 4.77 11.11 9.39
CA LYS A 109 3.91 12.09 10.08
C LYS A 109 3.32 13.13 9.13
N GLU A 110 4.00 13.44 8.04
CA GLU A 110 3.53 14.40 7.04
C GLU A 110 2.36 13.86 6.22
N TYR A 111 2.25 12.53 6.13
CA TYR A 111 1.14 11.84 5.49
C TYR A 111 -0.04 11.60 6.44
N LYS A 112 -0.10 12.25 7.61
CA LYS A 112 -1.29 12.23 8.46
C LYS A 112 -2.48 12.83 7.69
N CYS A 113 -3.37 11.94 7.24
CA CYS A 113 -4.69 12.30 6.74
C CYS A 113 -5.42 13.17 7.77
N LYS A 114 -5.99 14.28 7.28
CA LYS A 114 -7.07 15.01 7.96
C LYS A 114 -8.26 14.11 8.24
#